data_AF-A0A7J4BUZ5-F1
#
_entry.id   AF-A0A7J4BUZ5-F1
#
_cell.length_a   1.000
_cell.length_b   1.000
_cell.length_c   1.000
_cell.angle_alpha   90.00
_cell.angle_beta   90.00
_cell.angle_gamma   90.00
#
_symmetry.space_group_name_H-M   'P 1'
#
loop_
_entity.id
_entity.type
_entity.pdbx_description
1 polymer ?
#
loop_
_entity_poly.entity_id
_entity_poly.type
_entity_poly.pdbx_seq_one_letter_code
_entity_poly.pdbx_strand_id
1 'polypeptide(L)'
;MGEMKMASGLLMAVLFLMAIPATMADVGDATIMQETGEQPSHENNTFYLWGQSSGTPCWGHFNNTDDGSANDGYAETTQANGKMEVEWTCRMDPQLKDDFALEVDAQIQIHLMIDVSGNWENGQNNCNSDCENLNISLMKGGLEVAKYEYTAMSQGENEIAITFPVNETLEVWDDATDNPALRVRMVIYASSGLECIFFNCDAEFRMYFSGQEEAQ
;
A
#
# COMPACT_ATOMS: atom_id res chain seq x y z
N MET A 1 0.09 -35.44 -40.99
CA MET A 1 0.19 -34.23 -41.83
C MET A 1 -0.15 -33.05 -40.95
N GLY A 2 0.78 -32.10 -40.81
CA GLY A 2 0.52 -30.76 -40.27
C GLY A 2 0.64 -30.63 -38.75
N GLU A 3 1.87 -30.44 -38.29
CA GLU A 3 2.19 -29.87 -36.98
C GLU A 3 1.68 -28.43 -36.88
N MET A 4 1.20 -28.02 -35.70
CA MET A 4 1.41 -26.65 -35.23
C MET A 4 1.53 -26.67 -33.71
N LYS A 5 2.79 -26.75 -33.25
CA LYS A 5 3.17 -26.46 -31.86
C LYS A 5 3.08 -24.95 -31.69
N MET A 6 2.17 -24.46 -30.87
CA MET A 6 2.25 -23.10 -30.33
C MET A 6 3.13 -23.16 -29.09
N ALA A 7 4.38 -22.73 -29.24
CA ALA A 7 5.24 -22.41 -28.12
C ALA A 7 4.62 -21.22 -27.39
N SER A 8 4.06 -21.47 -26.20
CA SER A 8 3.66 -20.40 -25.29
C SER A 8 4.93 -19.82 -24.70
N GLY A 9 5.36 -18.68 -25.25
CA GLY A 9 6.53 -17.95 -24.79
C GLY A 9 6.36 -17.51 -23.35
N LEU A 10 7.35 -17.87 -22.54
CA LEU A 10 7.63 -17.27 -21.24
C LEU A 10 7.79 -15.76 -21.44
N LEU A 11 6.86 -14.94 -20.95
CA LEU A 11 7.04 -13.49 -20.84
C LEU A 11 7.68 -13.21 -19.47
N MET A 12 8.99 -13.44 -19.40
CA MET A 12 9.83 -12.89 -18.33
C MET A 12 10.20 -11.47 -18.76
N ALA A 13 9.52 -10.47 -18.21
CA ALA A 13 9.98 -9.09 -18.30
C ALA A 13 10.98 -8.84 -17.17
N VAL A 14 12.26 -9.10 -17.43
CA VAL A 14 13.36 -8.68 -16.55
C VAL A 14 13.95 -7.40 -17.12
N LEU A 15 13.77 -6.29 -16.42
CA LEU A 15 14.37 -5.00 -16.75
C LEU A 15 15.65 -4.83 -15.93
N PHE A 16 16.80 -5.03 -16.56
CA PHE A 16 18.10 -4.67 -16.00
C PHE A 16 18.40 -3.19 -16.33
N LEU A 17 18.41 -2.33 -15.33
CA LEU A 17 18.99 -0.99 -15.43
C LEU A 17 20.43 -1.04 -14.90
N MET A 18 21.39 -1.02 -15.82
CA MET A 18 22.79 -0.76 -15.50
C MET A 18 22.98 0.75 -15.27
N ALA A 19 23.31 1.14 -14.05
CA ALA A 19 23.87 2.46 -13.74
C ALA A 19 25.36 2.31 -13.35
N ILE A 20 26.21 3.10 -14.00
CA ILE A 20 27.66 3.19 -13.78
C ILE A 20 27.89 3.99 -12.48
N PRO A 21 28.82 3.58 -11.58
CA PRO A 21 29.00 4.27 -10.32
C PRO A 21 29.65 5.66 -10.51
N ALA A 22 28.95 6.71 -10.09
CA ALA A 22 29.59 7.96 -9.70
C ALA A 22 30.09 7.78 -8.25
N THR A 23 31.40 7.77 -8.08
CA THR A 23 32.05 7.65 -6.78
C THR A 23 31.72 8.86 -5.91
N MET A 24 30.92 8.66 -4.88
CA MET A 24 30.87 9.55 -3.72
C MET A 24 31.29 8.70 -2.53
N ALA A 25 32.50 8.97 -2.04
CA ALA A 25 32.97 8.42 -0.80
C ALA A 25 32.24 9.16 0.33
N ASP A 26 31.31 8.48 0.99
CA ASP A 26 31.11 8.69 2.41
C ASP A 26 31.03 7.31 3.09
N VAL A 27 31.82 7.17 4.14
CA VAL A 27 32.02 5.92 4.87
C VAL A 27 30.97 5.90 5.99
N GLY A 28 29.71 5.75 5.59
CA GLY A 28 28.63 5.26 6.43
C GLY A 28 28.46 3.77 6.15
N ASP A 29 28.39 2.96 7.18
CA ASP A 29 28.48 1.51 7.13
C ASP A 29 27.30 0.86 6.36
N ALA A 30 27.48 0.63 5.06
CA ALA A 30 26.53 -0.08 4.21
C ALA A 30 26.19 -1.50 4.70
N THR A 31 26.93 -2.05 5.68
CA THR A 31 26.66 -3.37 6.23
C THR A 31 25.55 -3.40 7.28
N ILE A 32 25.23 -2.27 7.93
CA ILE A 32 24.22 -2.23 9.01
C ILE A 32 22.78 -2.28 8.48
N MET A 33 22.53 -1.69 7.31
CA MET A 33 21.19 -1.70 6.68
C MET A 33 20.83 -3.05 6.04
N GLN A 34 21.80 -3.97 5.93
CA GLN A 34 21.65 -5.21 5.17
C GLN A 34 21.37 -6.45 6.04
N GLU A 35 21.45 -6.35 7.38
CA GLU A 35 21.40 -7.52 8.27
C GLU A 35 20.07 -8.30 8.28
N THR A 36 18.93 -7.63 8.05
CA THR A 36 17.60 -8.29 7.97
C THR A 36 16.89 -8.07 6.63
N GLY A 37 17.43 -7.20 5.77
CA GLY A 37 16.72 -6.76 4.56
C GLY A 37 15.46 -5.94 4.85
N GLU A 38 15.20 -5.55 6.10
CA GLU A 38 13.98 -4.79 6.46
C GLU A 38 14.18 -3.28 6.38
N GLN A 39 15.44 -2.82 6.30
CA GLN A 39 15.80 -1.40 6.22
C GLN A 39 15.95 -0.94 4.77
N PRO A 40 15.68 0.35 4.48
CA PRO A 40 15.88 0.90 3.15
C PRO A 40 17.35 0.89 2.76
N SER A 41 17.63 0.67 1.48
CA SER A 41 18.93 0.92 0.87
C SER A 41 18.77 1.18 -0.63
N HIS A 42 19.87 1.52 -1.32
CA HIS A 42 19.86 1.66 -2.78
C HIS A 42 19.45 0.34 -3.49
N GLU A 43 19.75 -0.81 -2.89
CA GLU A 43 19.33 -2.13 -3.42
C GLU A 43 17.95 -2.55 -2.91
N ASN A 44 17.53 -2.01 -1.78
CA ASN A 44 16.31 -2.40 -1.07
C ASN A 44 15.36 -1.22 -0.94
N ASN A 45 14.62 -0.95 -2.02
CA ASN A 45 13.86 0.28 -2.21
C ASN A 45 12.34 0.06 -2.28
N THR A 46 11.87 -1.17 -2.05
CA THR A 46 10.45 -1.51 -2.05
C THR A 46 9.97 -1.68 -0.61
N PHE A 47 8.99 -0.87 -0.21
CA PHE A 47 8.36 -0.97 1.10
C PHE A 47 7.14 -1.88 1.03
N TYR A 48 7.21 -3.04 1.65
CA TYR A 48 6.15 -4.04 1.69
C TYR A 48 5.25 -3.81 2.91
N LEU A 49 3.94 -4.01 2.74
CA LEU A 49 2.94 -3.83 3.78
C LEU A 49 2.47 -5.19 4.31
N TRP A 50 2.30 -5.26 5.62
CA TRP A 50 1.91 -6.45 6.36
C TRP A 50 0.91 -6.06 7.45
N GLY A 51 0.14 -7.01 7.96
CA GLY A 51 -0.84 -6.67 8.99
C GLY A 51 -1.64 -7.85 9.48
N GLN A 52 -2.42 -7.61 10.52
CA GLN A 52 -3.41 -8.58 11.00
C GLN A 52 -4.67 -8.54 10.15
N SER A 53 -5.48 -9.61 10.20
CA SER A 53 -6.75 -9.71 9.46
C SER A 53 -7.77 -8.62 9.79
N SER A 54 -7.63 -7.94 10.94
CA SER A 54 -8.44 -6.78 11.35
C SER A 54 -7.94 -5.44 10.78
N GLY A 55 -6.78 -5.42 10.13
CA GLY A 55 -6.07 -4.22 9.68
C GLY A 55 -5.36 -3.43 10.77
N THR A 56 -5.47 -3.84 12.04
CA THR A 56 -4.77 -3.21 13.16
C THR A 56 -4.26 -4.25 14.16
N PRO A 57 -2.93 -4.28 14.42
CA PRO A 57 -1.89 -3.49 13.78
C PRO A 57 -1.68 -3.82 12.29
N CYS A 58 -1.26 -2.80 11.55
CA CYS A 58 -0.65 -2.90 10.23
C CYS A 58 0.76 -2.32 10.33
N TRP A 59 1.71 -2.87 9.59
CA TRP A 59 3.10 -2.42 9.57
C TRP A 59 3.69 -2.58 8.16
N GLY A 60 4.97 -2.23 8.01
CA GLY A 60 5.69 -2.50 6.78
C GLY A 60 7.19 -2.46 6.95
N HIS A 61 7.91 -3.01 6.00
CA HIS A 61 9.38 -2.99 5.96
C HIS A 61 9.87 -3.30 4.56
N PHE A 62 11.17 -3.19 4.33
CA PHE A 62 11.74 -3.40 3.00
C PHE A 62 12.01 -4.87 2.65
N ASN A 63 11.86 -5.79 3.60
CA ASN A 63 11.96 -7.22 3.33
C ASN A 63 10.67 -7.73 2.66
N ASN A 64 10.79 -8.63 1.68
CA ASN A 64 9.65 -9.13 0.91
C ASN A 64 8.91 -10.31 1.57
N THR A 65 9.27 -10.66 2.81
CA THR A 65 8.65 -11.73 3.60
C THR A 65 8.40 -11.27 5.03
N ASP A 66 7.26 -11.67 5.61
CA ASP A 66 6.93 -11.47 7.03
C ASP A 66 6.07 -12.65 7.53
N ASP A 67 6.58 -13.42 8.50
CA ASP A 67 5.89 -14.58 9.09
C ASP A 67 4.76 -14.20 10.07
N GLY A 68 4.67 -12.94 10.47
CA GLY A 68 3.68 -12.39 11.40
C GLY A 68 2.44 -11.82 10.73
N SER A 69 2.44 -11.66 9.41
CA SER A 69 1.31 -11.14 8.63
C SER A 69 0.11 -12.09 8.64
N ALA A 70 -1.07 -11.59 8.28
CA ALA A 70 -2.30 -12.35 8.16
C ALA A 70 -2.12 -13.52 7.19
N ASN A 71 -2.50 -14.73 7.60
CA ASN A 71 -2.38 -15.94 6.77
C ASN A 71 -3.18 -15.85 5.46
N ASP A 72 -4.34 -15.20 5.51
CA ASP A 72 -5.17 -14.97 4.33
C ASP A 72 -4.60 -13.84 3.43
N GLY A 73 -3.59 -13.11 3.92
CA GLY A 73 -2.88 -12.01 3.28
C GLY A 73 -3.70 -10.76 3.00
N TYR A 74 -4.79 -10.57 3.73
CA TYR A 74 -5.52 -9.32 3.71
C TYR A 74 -6.01 -8.94 5.10
N ALA A 75 -6.29 -7.65 5.24
CA ALA A 75 -7.11 -7.12 6.31
C ALA A 75 -8.51 -6.82 5.78
N GLU A 76 -9.53 -7.08 6.58
CA GLU A 76 -10.93 -6.86 6.21
C GLU A 76 -11.71 -6.25 7.38
N THR A 77 -12.61 -5.34 7.04
CA THR A 77 -13.64 -4.84 7.93
C THR A 77 -14.97 -4.76 7.21
N THR A 78 -16.04 -5.10 7.93
CA THR A 78 -17.39 -5.17 7.40
C THR A 78 -18.37 -4.50 8.36
N GLN A 79 -19.30 -3.74 7.83
CA GLN A 79 -20.35 -3.06 8.57
C GLN A 79 -21.69 -3.32 7.92
N ALA A 80 -22.56 -4.04 8.62
CA ALA A 80 -23.84 -4.47 8.06
C ALA A 80 -24.84 -3.32 7.82
N ASN A 81 -24.73 -2.23 8.57
CA ASN A 81 -25.65 -1.10 8.46
C ASN A 81 -24.96 0.23 8.80
N GLY A 82 -25.33 1.29 8.07
CA GLY A 82 -24.88 2.64 8.35
C GLY A 82 -23.43 2.91 7.93
N LYS A 83 -22.77 3.80 8.67
CA LYS A 83 -21.44 4.33 8.37
C LYS A 83 -20.33 3.38 8.83
N MET A 84 -19.34 3.17 7.98
CA MET A 84 -18.07 2.52 8.26
C MET A 84 -16.93 3.51 7.99
N GLU A 85 -16.10 3.75 9.01
CA GLU A 85 -14.89 4.54 8.89
C GLU A 85 -13.69 3.61 8.94
N VAL A 86 -12.90 3.60 7.87
CA VAL A 86 -11.67 2.83 7.78
C VAL A 86 -10.51 3.81 7.87
N GLU A 87 -9.62 3.61 8.84
CA GLU A 87 -8.34 4.30 8.91
C GLU A 87 -7.27 3.33 9.42
N TRP A 88 -6.39 2.91 8.53
CA TRP A 88 -5.25 2.05 8.85
C TRP A 88 -3.96 2.82 8.58
N THR A 89 -3.04 2.80 9.55
CA THR A 89 -1.72 3.40 9.41
C THR A 89 -0.68 2.30 9.58
N CYS A 90 -0.09 1.87 8.46
CA CYS A 90 0.92 0.84 8.39
C CYS A 90 2.29 1.48 8.61
N ARG A 91 2.79 1.41 9.85
CA ARG A 91 4.07 2.03 10.24
C ARG A 91 5.23 1.09 9.98
N MET A 92 6.38 1.65 9.64
CA MET A 92 7.59 0.87 9.50
C MET A 92 7.93 0.12 10.80
N ASP A 93 8.15 -1.19 10.70
CA ASP A 93 8.59 -2.06 11.80
C ASP A 93 9.56 -3.12 11.25
N PRO A 94 10.82 -3.19 11.72
CA PRO A 94 11.44 -2.35 12.74
C PRO A 94 11.62 -0.90 12.30
N GLN A 95 11.70 0.00 13.27
CA GLN A 95 11.98 1.42 13.01
C GLN A 95 13.31 1.60 12.25
N LEU A 96 13.45 2.72 11.55
CA LEU A 96 14.68 3.16 10.89
C LEU A 96 15.86 3.08 11.86
N LYS A 97 16.95 2.51 11.36
CA LYS A 97 18.20 2.36 12.11
C LYS A 97 19.22 3.47 11.81
N ASP A 98 19.05 4.15 10.68
CA ASP A 98 19.92 5.23 10.23
C ASP A 98 19.13 6.14 9.30
N ASP A 99 19.62 7.36 9.13
CA ASP A 99 19.02 8.36 8.26
C ASP A 99 19.12 7.91 6.80
N PHE A 100 18.14 8.29 5.98
CA PHE A 100 18.25 8.14 4.54
C PHE A 100 17.73 9.34 3.79
N ALA A 101 18.18 9.48 2.55
CA ALA A 101 17.72 10.51 1.63
C ALA A 101 17.19 9.88 0.34
N LEU A 102 16.07 10.41 -0.13
CA LEU A 102 15.53 10.15 -1.45
C LEU A 102 16.09 11.19 -2.42
N GLU A 103 16.42 10.77 -3.64
CA GLU A 103 16.82 11.69 -4.71
C GLU A 103 15.66 12.65 -5.05
N VAL A 104 15.92 13.95 -5.05
CA VAL A 104 14.94 14.96 -5.48
C VAL A 104 14.51 14.71 -6.92
N ASP A 105 13.24 14.93 -7.24
CA ASP A 105 12.60 14.63 -8.52
C ASP A 105 12.47 13.12 -8.84
N ALA A 106 12.90 12.22 -7.95
CA ALA A 106 12.52 10.81 -8.01
C ALA A 106 11.03 10.62 -7.70
N GLN A 107 10.57 9.37 -7.82
CA GLN A 107 9.16 9.02 -7.67
C GLN A 107 8.99 7.87 -6.69
N ILE A 108 8.13 8.09 -5.69
CA ILE A 108 7.60 7.02 -4.84
C ILE A 108 6.35 6.48 -5.53
N GLN A 109 6.37 5.20 -5.90
CA GLN A 109 5.23 4.51 -6.49
C GLN A 109 4.56 3.65 -5.44
N ILE A 110 3.24 3.73 -5.35
CA ILE A 110 2.43 2.97 -4.41
C ILE A 110 1.47 2.11 -5.22
N HIS A 111 1.51 0.81 -4.93
CA HIS A 111 0.66 -0.20 -5.53
C HIS A 111 -0.11 -0.91 -4.42
N LEU A 112 -1.44 -0.80 -4.44
CA LEU A 112 -2.33 -1.46 -3.50
C LEU A 112 -3.42 -2.21 -4.27
N MET A 113 -3.85 -3.35 -3.73
CA MET A 113 -5.09 -3.99 -4.14
C MET A 113 -6.12 -3.80 -3.03
N ILE A 114 -7.29 -3.28 -3.39
CA ILE A 114 -8.37 -3.00 -2.44
C ILE A 114 -9.67 -3.56 -3.00
N ASP A 115 -10.35 -4.40 -2.23
CA ASP A 115 -11.73 -4.83 -2.50
C ASP A 115 -12.67 -3.98 -1.65
N VAL A 116 -13.72 -3.43 -2.27
CA VAL A 116 -14.65 -2.51 -1.62
C VAL A 116 -16.09 -2.76 -2.05
N SER A 117 -16.98 -2.79 -1.07
CA SER A 117 -18.43 -2.84 -1.29
C SER A 117 -19.11 -1.74 -0.46
N GLY A 118 -20.15 -1.11 -1.03
CA GLY A 118 -20.97 -0.10 -0.34
C GLY A 118 -21.02 1.24 -1.08
N ASN A 119 -21.30 2.33 -0.37
CA ASN A 119 -21.48 3.67 -0.96
C ASN A 119 -20.46 4.65 -0.38
N TRP A 120 -19.60 5.21 -1.21
CA TRP A 120 -18.54 6.15 -0.81
C TRP A 120 -18.55 7.47 -1.57
N GLU A 121 -19.36 7.60 -2.62
CA GLU A 121 -19.48 8.84 -3.38
C GLU A 121 -20.52 9.77 -2.75
N ASN A 122 -20.09 10.97 -2.36
CA ASN A 122 -20.99 11.97 -1.81
C ASN A 122 -22.09 12.35 -2.81
N GLY A 123 -23.34 12.38 -2.33
CA GLY A 123 -24.52 12.70 -3.13
C GLY A 123 -25.11 11.49 -3.86
N GLN A 124 -24.65 10.27 -3.56
CA GLN A 124 -25.20 9.03 -4.12
C GLN A 124 -25.71 8.08 -3.02
N ASN A 125 -26.87 7.48 -3.28
CA ASN A 125 -27.49 6.44 -2.43
C ASN A 125 -27.55 6.85 -0.94
N ASN A 126 -26.97 6.04 -0.06
CA ASN A 126 -26.93 6.27 1.39
C ASN A 126 -25.86 7.29 1.82
N CYS A 127 -24.98 7.67 0.90
CA CYS A 127 -23.90 8.60 1.13
C CYS A 127 -24.32 10.03 0.77
N ASN A 128 -24.77 10.79 1.76
CA ASN A 128 -25.33 12.13 1.51
C ASN A 128 -24.28 13.26 1.52
N SER A 129 -23.32 13.25 2.45
CA SER A 129 -22.36 14.36 2.57
C SER A 129 -21.07 14.08 3.35
N ASP A 130 -20.94 12.93 4.00
CA ASP A 130 -19.82 12.64 4.91
C ASP A 130 -19.03 11.38 4.52
N CYS A 131 -19.15 10.91 3.28
CA CYS A 131 -18.22 9.93 2.77
C CYS A 131 -16.92 10.58 2.33
N GLU A 132 -15.89 9.76 2.32
CA GLU A 132 -14.55 10.11 1.91
C GLU A 132 -14.13 9.02 0.92
N ASN A 133 -13.75 9.45 -0.28
CA ASN A 133 -13.06 8.58 -1.22
C ASN A 133 -11.80 7.99 -0.56
N LEU A 134 -11.26 6.95 -1.18
CA LEU A 134 -10.00 6.36 -0.72
C LEU A 134 -8.91 7.43 -0.70
N ASN A 135 -8.37 7.69 0.48
CA ASN A 135 -7.25 8.59 0.69
C ASN A 135 -6.03 7.77 1.08
N ILE A 136 -4.96 7.94 0.31
CA ILE A 136 -3.66 7.31 0.58
C ILE A 136 -2.68 8.43 0.92
N SER A 137 -2.08 8.33 2.09
CA SER A 137 -1.18 9.34 2.63
C SER A 137 0.17 8.75 2.97
N LEU A 138 1.24 9.39 2.50
CA LEU A 138 2.58 9.15 2.98
C LEU A 138 2.77 9.91 4.29
N MET A 139 3.18 9.18 5.31
CA MET A 139 3.45 9.71 6.64
C MET A 139 4.95 9.65 6.91
N LYS A 140 5.46 10.73 7.48
CA LYS A 140 6.83 10.87 7.97
C LYS A 140 6.76 11.04 9.48
N GLY A 141 6.97 9.94 10.20
CA GLY A 141 6.62 9.83 11.61
C GLY A 141 5.13 10.11 11.85
N GLY A 142 4.85 11.21 12.55
CA GLY A 142 3.48 11.67 12.83
C GLY A 142 2.87 12.60 11.77
N LEU A 143 3.65 13.06 10.78
CA LEU A 143 3.25 14.10 9.84
C LEU A 143 2.75 13.50 8.52
N GLU A 144 1.59 13.94 8.03
CA GLU A 144 1.18 13.69 6.64
C GLU A 144 1.98 14.60 5.71
N VAL A 145 2.87 14.02 4.92
CA VAL A 145 3.78 14.76 4.01
C VAL A 145 3.31 14.74 2.56
N ALA A 146 2.49 13.75 2.19
CA ALA A 146 1.80 13.73 0.92
C ALA A 146 0.48 12.97 1.04
N LYS A 147 -0.49 13.33 0.21
CA LYS A 147 -1.83 12.72 0.19
C LYS A 147 -2.36 12.66 -1.24
N TYR A 148 -2.98 11.54 -1.56
CA TYR A 148 -3.67 11.31 -2.83
C TYR A 148 -5.10 10.84 -2.55
N GLU A 149 -6.07 11.51 -3.13
CA GLU A 149 -7.47 11.09 -3.13
C GLU A 149 -7.76 10.30 -4.41
N TYR A 150 -8.08 9.02 -4.28
CA TYR A 150 -8.39 8.14 -5.40
C TYR A 150 -9.89 8.12 -5.67
N THR A 151 -10.30 8.67 -6.81
CA THR A 151 -11.71 8.90 -7.17
C THR A 151 -12.27 7.93 -8.22
N ALA A 152 -11.42 7.05 -8.76
CA ALA A 152 -11.77 6.14 -9.86
C ALA A 152 -12.10 4.72 -9.37
N MET A 153 -12.53 4.55 -8.11
CA MET A 153 -12.87 3.22 -7.59
C MET A 153 -14.19 2.69 -8.15
N SER A 154 -14.29 1.37 -8.19
CA SER A 154 -15.48 0.60 -8.54
C SER A 154 -15.81 -0.42 -7.44
N GLN A 155 -17.02 -0.99 -7.46
CA GLN A 155 -17.36 -2.08 -6.53
C GLN A 155 -16.49 -3.30 -6.83
N GLY A 156 -16.08 -4.03 -5.80
CA GLY A 156 -15.18 -5.18 -5.92
C GLY A 156 -13.71 -4.78 -5.84
N GLU A 157 -12.85 -5.59 -6.46
CA GLU A 157 -11.40 -5.41 -6.47
C GLU A 157 -10.94 -4.25 -7.37
N ASN A 158 -10.05 -3.42 -6.84
CA ASN A 158 -9.45 -2.28 -7.52
C ASN A 158 -7.92 -2.32 -7.36
N GLU A 159 -7.22 -2.25 -8.48
CA GLU A 159 -5.78 -2.03 -8.51
C GLU A 159 -5.49 -0.52 -8.45
N ILE A 160 -4.85 -0.10 -7.37
CA ILE A 160 -4.52 1.29 -7.10
C ILE A 160 -3.04 1.50 -7.35
N ALA A 161 -2.71 2.28 -8.39
CA ALA A 161 -1.35 2.70 -8.69
C ALA A 161 -1.26 4.23 -8.66
N ILE A 162 -0.52 4.77 -7.70
CA ILE A 162 -0.34 6.22 -7.54
C ILE A 162 1.14 6.57 -7.40
N THR A 163 1.49 7.80 -7.78
CA THR A 163 2.87 8.28 -7.74
C THR A 163 2.95 9.57 -6.94
N PHE A 164 3.89 9.63 -5.99
CA PHE A 164 4.29 10.84 -5.31
C PHE A 164 5.66 11.30 -5.81
N PRO A 165 5.78 12.54 -6.34
CA PRO A 165 7.09 13.10 -6.66
C PRO A 165 7.83 13.44 -5.36
N VAL A 166 9.12 13.10 -5.29
CA VAL A 166 9.99 13.46 -4.18
C VAL A 166 10.32 14.96 -4.30
N ASN A 167 9.91 15.72 -3.28
CA ASN A 167 10.21 17.13 -3.12
C ASN A 167 11.09 17.34 -1.88
N GLU A 168 11.49 18.59 -1.61
CA GLU A 168 12.35 18.94 -0.46
C GLU A 168 11.81 18.48 0.91
N THR A 169 10.49 18.28 1.07
CA THR A 169 9.89 17.80 2.32
C THR A 169 10.01 16.27 2.48
N LEU A 170 10.12 15.56 1.36
CA LEU A 170 10.24 14.10 1.27
C LEU A 170 11.67 13.62 1.06
N GLU A 171 12.64 14.52 0.91
CA GLU A 171 14.04 14.19 0.62
C GLU A 171 14.69 13.45 1.78
N VAL A 172 14.83 14.09 2.95
CA VAL A 172 15.57 13.53 4.10
C VAL A 172 14.63 12.83 5.08
N TRP A 173 15.04 11.71 5.66
CA TRP A 173 14.29 10.94 6.67
C TRP A 173 15.21 10.62 7.85
N ASP A 174 14.92 11.22 9.00
CA ASP A 174 15.62 11.03 10.28
C ASP A 174 15.18 9.73 10.99
N ASP A 175 16.16 8.95 11.47
CA ASP A 175 15.93 7.66 12.10
C ASP A 175 15.07 7.75 13.38
N ALA A 176 15.18 8.85 14.11
CA ALA A 176 14.56 9.06 15.40
C ALA A 176 13.13 9.58 15.30
N THR A 177 12.81 10.41 14.30
CA THR A 177 11.48 11.05 14.21
C THR A 177 10.66 10.70 12.99
N ASP A 178 11.30 10.26 11.90
CA ASP A 178 10.68 10.33 10.58
C ASP A 178 10.21 8.98 10.03
N ASN A 179 10.23 7.94 10.84
CA ASN A 179 9.81 6.58 10.47
C ASN A 179 8.62 6.54 9.47
N PRO A 180 8.80 5.95 8.28
CA PRO A 180 7.80 5.99 7.23
C PRO A 180 6.56 5.20 7.62
N ALA A 181 5.40 5.70 7.18
CA ALA A 181 4.17 4.95 7.26
C ALA A 181 3.26 5.26 6.07
N LEU A 182 2.45 4.28 5.69
CA LEU A 182 1.35 4.48 4.76
C LEU A 182 0.05 4.56 5.55
N ARG A 183 -0.70 5.64 5.37
CA ARG A 183 -2.06 5.74 5.90
C ARG A 183 -3.07 5.57 4.79
N VAL A 184 -4.01 4.66 5.00
CA VAL A 184 -5.17 4.43 4.15
C VAL A 184 -6.41 4.82 4.92
N ARG A 185 -7.22 5.71 4.35
CA ARG A 185 -8.46 6.19 4.97
C ARG A 185 -9.60 6.21 3.96
N MET A 186 -10.77 5.75 4.37
CA MET A 186 -11.97 5.80 3.56
C MET A 186 -13.22 5.82 4.45
N VAL A 187 -14.31 6.43 3.98
CA VAL A 187 -15.60 6.38 4.66
C VAL A 187 -16.65 5.84 3.71
N ILE A 188 -17.25 4.72 4.09
CA ILE A 188 -18.17 3.92 3.28
C ILE A 188 -19.48 3.74 4.05
N TYR A 189 -20.62 3.74 3.36
CA TYR A 189 -21.91 3.38 3.92
C TYR A 189 -22.42 2.06 3.37
N ALA A 190 -22.95 1.21 4.25
CA ALA A 190 -23.71 0.04 3.83
C ALA A 190 -24.89 0.49 2.96
N SER A 191 -25.21 -0.26 1.92
CA SER A 191 -26.39 -0.03 1.09
C SER A 191 -27.67 -0.31 1.87
N SER A 192 -28.78 0.29 1.45
CA SER A 192 -30.09 0.04 2.07
C SER A 192 -31.17 0.02 1.01
N GLY A 193 -32.19 -0.82 1.21
CA GLY A 193 -33.26 -1.01 0.23
C GLY A 193 -33.96 -2.34 0.42
N LEU A 194 -35.04 -2.57 -0.33
CA LEU A 194 -35.76 -3.85 -0.29
C LEU A 194 -34.94 -4.98 -0.94
N GLU A 195 -34.00 -4.64 -1.81
CA GLU A 195 -33.03 -5.57 -2.40
C GLU A 195 -32.12 -6.23 -1.35
N CYS A 196 -31.83 -5.55 -0.23
CA CYS A 196 -30.97 -6.05 0.84
C CYS A 196 -31.60 -7.21 1.63
N ILE A 197 -32.87 -7.56 1.36
CA ILE A 197 -33.50 -8.78 1.89
C ILE A 197 -32.94 -10.04 1.19
N PHE A 198 -32.49 -9.90 -0.06
CA PHE A 198 -32.03 -11.01 -0.90
C PHE A 198 -30.55 -10.93 -1.27
N PHE A 199 -29.91 -9.77 -1.08
CA PHE A 199 -28.51 -9.52 -1.44
C PHE A 199 -27.73 -8.95 -0.25
N ASN A 200 -26.42 -9.19 -0.24
CA ASN A 200 -25.52 -8.53 0.72
C ASN A 200 -25.45 -7.04 0.40
N CYS A 201 -25.72 -6.19 1.39
CA CYS A 201 -25.66 -4.74 1.30
C CYS A 201 -24.65 -4.13 2.29
N ASP A 202 -23.85 -4.98 2.93
CA ASP A 202 -22.86 -4.55 3.90
C ASP A 202 -21.82 -3.63 3.22
N ALA A 203 -21.33 -2.67 4.00
CA ALA A 203 -20.09 -1.99 3.62
C ALA A 203 -18.93 -2.92 3.94
N GLU A 204 -18.06 -3.14 2.97
CA GLU A 204 -16.87 -3.99 3.09
C GLU A 204 -15.66 -3.21 2.60
N PHE A 205 -14.56 -3.33 3.32
CA PHE A 205 -13.26 -2.84 2.91
C PHE A 205 -12.22 -3.89 3.22
N ARG A 206 -11.54 -4.35 2.18
CA ARG A 206 -10.43 -5.29 2.25
C ARG A 206 -9.20 -4.69 1.59
N MET A 207 -8.06 -4.74 2.26
CA MET A 207 -6.76 -4.38 1.68
C MET A 207 -5.86 -5.60 1.71
N TYR A 208 -5.28 -5.94 0.56
CA TYR A 208 -4.34 -7.04 0.46
C TYR A 208 -2.93 -6.59 0.87
N PHE A 209 -2.24 -7.45 1.61
CA PHE A 209 -0.87 -7.26 2.05
C PHE A 209 0.12 -7.84 1.03
N SER A 210 1.39 -7.55 1.25
CA SER A 210 2.51 -8.10 0.49
C SER A 210 2.68 -9.60 0.72
N GLY A 211 3.55 -10.26 -0.05
CA GLY A 211 3.91 -11.68 0.15
C GLY A 211 2.90 -12.71 -0.34
N GLN A 212 1.82 -12.27 -1.00
CA GLN A 212 0.88 -13.15 -1.70
C GLN A 212 1.42 -13.49 -3.10
N GLU A 213 2.53 -14.22 -3.17
CA GLU A 213 2.74 -15.09 -4.34
C GLU A 213 1.78 -16.28 -4.16
N GLU A 214 0.75 -16.32 -5.01
CA GLU A 214 -0.23 -17.42 -5.19
C GLU A 214 -1.55 -17.36 -4.39
N ALA A 215 -2.41 -16.38 -4.71
CA ALA A 215 -3.86 -16.60 -4.73
C ALA A 215 -4.34 -16.68 -6.19
N GLN A 216 -4.10 -17.82 -6.84
CA GLN A 216 -4.73 -18.22 -8.12
C GLN A 216 -5.36 -19.59 -8.00
#